data_AF-A0A1E3RFT7-F1
#
_entry.id   AF-A0A1E3RFT7-F1
#
_cell.length_a   1.000
_cell.length_b   1.000
_cell.length_c   1.000
_cell.angle_alpha   90.00
_cell.angle_beta   90.00
_cell.angle_gamma   90.00
#
_symmetry.space_group_name_H-M   'P 1'
#
loop_
_entity.id
_entity.type
_entity.pdbx_description
1 polymer ?
#
loop_
_entity_poly.entity_id
_entity_poly.type
_entity_poly.pdbx_seq_one_letter_code
_entity_poly.pdbx_strand_id
1 'polypeptide(L)'
;MRELRVNPSEIHRSSVEIDEITTTLTSALSASDAQIASARSGWTGKSADALASMSAGWEFATQLLAEVLSEHGKKFAAAATRYGRADESGAESVRSAAENL
;
A
#
# COMPACT_ATOMS: atom_id res chain seq x y z
N MET A 1 11.13 -30.45 -12.52
CA MET A 1 11.15 -28.97 -12.47
C MET A 1 11.34 -28.58 -11.01
N ARG A 2 12.34 -27.75 -10.68
CA ARG A 2 12.42 -27.18 -9.32
C ARG A 2 11.34 -26.10 -9.23
N GLU A 3 10.45 -26.26 -8.28
CA GLU A 3 9.46 -25.25 -7.91
C GLU A 3 10.20 -23.96 -7.51
N LEU A 4 9.79 -22.82 -8.04
CA LEU A 4 10.34 -21.53 -7.64
C LEU A 4 10.09 -21.34 -6.15
N ARG A 5 11.13 -21.00 -5.38
CA ARG A 5 11.02 -20.77 -3.93
C ARG A 5 10.14 -19.55 -3.59
N VAL A 6 9.91 -18.68 -4.57
CA VAL A 6 9.10 -17.48 -4.48
C VAL A 6 8.28 -17.39 -5.76
N ASN A 7 6.99 -17.07 -5.66
CA ASN A 7 6.15 -16.81 -6.82
C ASN A 7 6.00 -15.29 -7.05
N PRO A 8 6.65 -14.70 -8.07
CA PRO A 8 6.58 -13.26 -8.32
C PRO A 8 5.17 -12.75 -8.66
N SER A 9 4.33 -13.58 -9.28
CA SER A 9 2.96 -13.17 -9.62
C SER A 9 2.10 -13.00 -8.37
N GLU A 10 2.30 -13.84 -7.36
CA GLU A 10 1.61 -13.73 -6.07
C GLU A 10 2.05 -12.49 -5.30
N ILE A 11 3.34 -12.16 -5.32
CA ILE A 11 3.86 -10.93 -4.70
C ILE A 11 3.29 -9.69 -5.40
N HIS A 12 3.23 -9.71 -6.74
CA HIS A 12 2.63 -8.61 -7.49
C HIS A 12 1.13 -8.48 -7.21
N ARG A 13 0.40 -9.61 -7.16
CA ARG A 13 -1.01 -9.63 -6.76
C ARG A 13 -1.21 -9.01 -5.38
N SER A 14 -0.38 -9.37 -4.39
CA SER A 14 -0.41 -8.73 -3.08
C SER A 14 -0.15 -7.23 -3.13
N SER A 15 0.75 -6.74 -4.01
CA SER A 15 0.95 -5.28 -4.18
C SER A 15 -0.31 -4.57 -4.66
N VAL A 16 -1.04 -5.16 -5.61
CA VAL A 16 -2.30 -4.62 -6.13
C VAL A 16 -3.37 -4.63 -5.04
N GLU A 17 -3.50 -5.73 -4.31
CA GLU A 17 -4.44 -5.86 -3.18
C GLU A 17 -4.17 -4.79 -2.10
N ILE A 18 -2.90 -4.50 -1.79
CA ILE A 18 -2.52 -3.44 -0.84
C ILE A 18 -2.95 -2.06 -1.37
N ASP A 19 -2.76 -1.77 -2.65
CA ASP A 19 -3.16 -0.48 -3.24
C ASP A 19 -4.68 -0.28 -3.22
N GLU A 20 -5.45 -1.34 -3.49
CA GLU A 20 -6.92 -1.33 -3.39
C GLU A 20 -7.40 -1.11 -1.94
N ILE A 21 -6.79 -1.81 -0.98
CA ILE A 21 -7.05 -1.65 0.45
C ILE A 21 -6.73 -0.22 0.89
N THR A 22 -5.60 0.31 0.47
CA THR A 22 -5.17 1.69 0.77
C THR A 22 -6.19 2.70 0.26
N THR A 23 -6.58 2.58 -1.01
CA THR A 23 -7.55 3.47 -1.64
C THR A 23 -8.89 3.44 -0.90
N THR A 24 -9.36 2.24 -0.55
CA THR A 24 -10.63 2.04 0.16
C THR A 24 -10.59 2.64 1.57
N LEU A 25 -9.53 2.35 2.34
CA LEU A 25 -9.37 2.84 3.71
C LEU A 25 -9.23 4.36 3.75
N THR A 26 -8.36 4.93 2.93
CA THR A 26 -8.15 6.39 2.88
C THR A 26 -9.44 7.10 2.49
N SER A 27 -10.17 6.58 1.51
CA SER A 27 -11.47 7.17 1.12
C SER A 27 -12.49 7.13 2.26
N ALA A 28 -12.60 6.01 2.97
CA ALA A 28 -13.53 5.86 4.09
C ALA A 28 -13.18 6.79 5.27
N LEU A 29 -11.89 6.88 5.61
CA LEU A 29 -11.41 7.75 6.68
C LEU A 29 -11.59 9.22 6.35
N SER A 30 -11.21 9.66 5.14
CA SER A 30 -11.42 11.04 4.69
C SER A 30 -12.91 11.42 4.64
N ALA A 31 -13.79 10.49 4.27
CA ALA A 31 -15.23 10.72 4.32
C ALA A 31 -15.73 10.91 5.77
N SER A 32 -15.23 10.10 6.71
CA SER A 32 -15.53 10.24 8.14
C SER A 32 -15.03 11.58 8.70
N ASP A 33 -13.79 11.97 8.38
CA ASP A 33 -13.19 13.24 8.78
C ASP A 33 -14.02 14.43 8.27
N ALA A 34 -14.46 14.37 6.99
CA ALA A 34 -15.31 15.39 6.38
C ALA A 34 -16.70 15.48 7.03
N GLN A 35 -17.31 14.34 7.40
CA GLN A 35 -18.59 14.33 8.11
C GLN A 35 -18.46 15.03 9.47
N ILE A 36 -17.40 14.74 10.23
CA ILE A 36 -17.17 15.38 11.52
C ILE A 36 -16.89 16.88 11.36
N ALA A 37 -16.09 17.25 10.35
CA ALA A 37 -15.84 18.65 10.02
C ALA A 37 -17.14 19.41 9.69
N SER A 38 -18.06 18.79 8.96
CA SER A 38 -19.36 19.39 8.64
C SER A 38 -20.26 19.61 9.87
N ALA A 39 -20.19 18.70 10.84
CA ALA A 39 -20.94 18.77 12.10
C ALA A 39 -20.44 19.90 13.03
N ARG A 40 -19.21 20.42 12.82
CA ARG A 40 -18.63 21.51 13.65
C ARG A 40 -19.48 22.77 13.68
N SER A 41 -20.25 23.05 12.62
CA SER A 41 -21.13 24.24 12.53
C SER A 41 -22.18 24.30 13.65
N GLY A 42 -22.53 23.16 14.26
CA GLY A 42 -23.47 23.09 15.39
C GLY A 42 -22.82 23.14 16.77
N TRP A 43 -21.49 23.15 16.88
CA TRP A 43 -20.78 23.01 18.16
C TRP A 43 -20.18 24.36 18.57
N THR A 44 -20.31 24.75 19.84
CA THR A 44 -19.84 26.05 20.33
C THR A 44 -18.99 25.91 21.60
N GLY A 45 -18.12 26.91 21.84
CA GLY A 45 -17.26 26.97 23.01
C GLY A 45 -16.11 25.95 23.02
N LYS A 46 -15.58 25.64 24.21
CA LYS A 46 -14.38 24.80 24.40
C LYS A 46 -14.47 23.41 23.76
N SER A 47 -15.67 22.85 23.60
CA SER A 47 -15.87 21.56 22.93
C SER A 47 -15.61 21.63 21.43
N ALA A 48 -15.89 22.78 20.79
CA ALA A 48 -15.57 22.99 19.39
C ALA A 48 -14.05 23.12 19.17
N ASP A 49 -13.34 23.80 20.08
CA ASP A 49 -11.87 23.91 20.05
C ASP A 49 -11.20 22.54 20.28
N ALA A 50 -11.71 21.76 21.22
CA ALA A 50 -11.23 20.41 21.48
C ALA A 50 -11.45 19.49 20.26
N LEU A 51 -12.62 19.55 19.62
CA LEU A 51 -12.86 18.79 18.40
C LEU A 51 -11.94 19.24 17.26
N ALA A 52 -11.73 20.54 17.08
CA ALA A 52 -10.83 21.06 16.05
C ALA A 52 -9.42 20.47 16.19
N SER A 53 -8.92 20.44 17.43
CA SER A 53 -7.62 19.82 17.75
C SER A 53 -7.60 18.32 17.45
N MET A 54 -8.66 17.59 17.81
CA MET A 54 -8.77 16.16 17.50
C MET A 54 -8.88 15.89 15.99
N SER A 55 -9.61 16.71 15.24
CA SER A 55 -9.80 16.56 13.79
C SER A 55 -8.49 16.68 13.01
N ALA A 56 -7.62 17.61 13.38
CA ALA A 56 -6.29 17.70 12.78
C ALA A 56 -5.44 16.44 13.07
N GLY A 57 -5.59 15.86 14.27
CA GLY A 57 -4.94 14.60 14.63
C GLY A 57 -5.45 13.40 13.82
N TRP A 58 -6.76 13.35 13.54
CA TRP A 58 -7.34 12.31 12.69
C TRP A 58 -6.91 12.44 11.24
N GLU A 59 -6.97 13.64 10.65
CA GLU A 59 -6.50 13.89 9.29
C GLU A 59 -5.02 13.49 9.12
N PHE A 60 -4.18 13.84 10.10
CA PHE A 60 -2.77 13.44 10.11
C PHE A 60 -2.62 11.91 10.18
N ALA A 61 -3.36 11.24 11.05
CA ALA A 61 -3.31 9.78 11.16
C ALA A 61 -3.78 9.08 9.87
N THR A 62 -4.83 9.60 9.23
CA THR A 62 -5.34 9.12 7.94
C THR A 62 -4.28 9.24 6.84
N GLN A 63 -3.58 10.37 6.76
CA GLN A 63 -2.51 10.61 5.79
C GLN A 63 -1.30 9.70 6.05
N LEU A 64 -0.88 9.58 7.31
CA LEU A 64 0.24 8.72 7.69
C LEU A 64 -0.04 7.24 7.36
N LEU A 65 -1.26 6.77 7.63
CA LEU A 65 -1.67 5.41 7.26
C LEU A 65 -1.60 5.19 5.74
N ALA A 66 -2.11 6.16 4.96
CA ALA A 66 -2.07 6.09 3.50
C ALA A 66 -0.63 6.01 2.96
N GLU A 67 0.28 6.82 3.52
CA GLU A 67 1.70 6.81 3.15
C GLU A 67 2.36 5.46 3.47
N VAL A 68 2.14 4.95 4.68
CA VAL A 68 2.71 3.67 5.13
C VAL A 68 2.23 2.51 4.26
N LEU A 69 0.94 2.45 3.94
CA LEU A 69 0.39 1.39 3.10
C LEU A 69 0.86 1.50 1.64
N SER A 70 0.92 2.72 1.09
CA SER A 70 1.47 2.94 -0.26
C SER A 70 2.94 2.50 -0.34
N GLU A 71 3.75 2.82 0.66
CA GLU A 71 5.14 2.37 0.74
C GLU A 71 5.24 0.84 0.88
N HIS A 72 4.30 0.23 1.59
CA HIS A 72 4.20 -1.23 1.68
C HIS A 72 3.92 -1.86 0.30
N GLY A 73 2.92 -1.35 -0.42
CA GLY A 73 2.59 -1.80 -1.79
C GLY A 73 3.78 -1.69 -2.75
N LYS A 74 4.49 -0.55 -2.73
CA LYS A 74 5.72 -0.33 -3.52
C LYS A 74 6.80 -1.36 -3.22
N LYS A 75 6.99 -1.73 -1.94
CA LYS A 75 7.98 -2.76 -1.56
C LYS A 75 7.62 -4.13 -2.10
N PHE A 76 6.33 -4.50 -2.12
CA PHE A 76 5.88 -5.73 -2.76
C PHE A 76 6.12 -5.70 -4.28
N ALA A 77 5.74 -4.62 -4.96
CA ALA A 77 5.97 -4.47 -6.40
C ALA A 77 7.47 -4.54 -6.77
N ALA A 78 8.32 -3.90 -5.97
CA ALA A 78 9.77 -3.96 -6.12
C ALA A 78 10.32 -5.37 -5.90
N ALA A 79 9.80 -6.11 -4.91
CA ALA A 79 10.17 -7.50 -4.66
C ALA A 79 9.77 -8.40 -5.82
N ALA A 80 8.54 -8.28 -6.34
CA ALA A 80 8.07 -9.04 -7.50
C ALA A 80 8.98 -8.83 -8.71
N THR A 81 9.34 -7.57 -8.99
CA THR A 81 10.26 -7.22 -10.07
C THR A 81 11.64 -7.84 -9.90
N ARG A 82 12.20 -7.82 -8.68
CA ARG A 82 13.51 -8.39 -8.39
C ARG A 82 13.54 -9.90 -8.57
N TYR A 83 12.53 -10.61 -8.07
CA TYR A 83 12.45 -12.06 -8.22
C TYR A 83 12.24 -12.45 -9.69
N GLY A 84 11.35 -11.76 -10.42
CA GLY A 84 11.14 -12.02 -11.85
C GLY A 84 12.42 -11.89 -12.69
N ARG A 85 13.22 -10.84 -12.45
CA ARG A 85 14.51 -10.65 -13.13
C ARG A 85 15.54 -11.73 -12.78
N ALA A 86 15.59 -12.14 -11.52
CA ALA A 86 16.51 -13.18 -11.09
C ALA A 86 16.18 -14.53 -11.74
N ASP A 87 14.89 -14.85 -11.87
CA ASP A 87 14.44 -16.08 -12.52
C ASP A 87 14.74 -16.07 -14.03
N GLU A 88 14.49 -14.95 -14.71
CA GLU A 88 14.77 -14.80 -16.14
C GLU A 88 16.27 -14.97 -16.44
N SER A 89 17.13 -14.28 -15.68
CA SER A 89 18.59 -14.39 -15.83
C SER A 89 19.11 -15.81 -15.53
N GLY A 90 18.52 -16.49 -14.55
CA GLY A 90 18.82 -17.89 -14.26
C GLY A 90 18.41 -18.82 -15.40
N ALA A 91 17.23 -18.62 -15.98
CA ALA A 91 16.73 -19.40 -17.11
C ALA A 91 17.59 -19.22 -18.37
N GLU A 92 18.01 -17.99 -18.69
CA GLU A 92 18.93 -17.69 -19.79
C GLU A 92 20.29 -18.38 -19.61
N SER A 93 20.83 -18.36 -18.39
CA SER A 93 22.09 -19.02 -18.08
C SER A 93 22.01 -20.54 -18.28
N VAL A 94 20.91 -21.17 -17.85
CA VAL A 94 20.67 -22.61 -18.06
C VAL A 94 20.51 -22.94 -19.55
N ARG A 95 19.75 -22.14 -20.30
CA ARG A 95 19.56 -22.33 -21.74
C ARG A 95 20.90 -22.24 -22.48
N SER A 96 21.70 -21.21 -22.16
CA SER A 96 23.03 -21.02 -22.74
C SER A 96 23.96 -22.18 -22.42
N ALA A 97 23.94 -22.70 -21.18
CA ALA A 97 24.74 -23.87 -20.82
C ALA A 97 24.30 -25.15 -21.56
N ALA A 98 23.00 -25.32 -21.79
CA ALA A 98 22.45 -26.47 -22.52
C ALA A 98 22.77 -26.41 -24.03
N GLU A 99 22.83 -25.22 -24.62
CA GLU A 99 23.19 -25.02 -26.03
C GLU A 99 24.70 -25.20 -26.31
N ASN A 100 25.55 -25.14 -25.27
CA ASN A 100 26.99 -25.33 -25.35
C ASN A 100 27.45 -26.76 -24.96
N LEU A 101 26.51 -27.68 -24.76
CA LEU A 101 26.75 -29.13 -24.52
C LEU A 101 26.57 -29.93 -25.82
#